data_AF-A0A3N5TI96-F1
#
_entry.id   AF-A0A3N5TI96-F1
#
_cell.length_a   1.000
_cell.length_b   1.000
_cell.length_c   1.000
_cell.angle_alpha   90.00
_cell.angle_beta   90.00
_cell.angle_gamma   90.00
#
_symmetry.space_group_name_H-M   'P 1'
#
loop_
_entity.id
_entity.type
_entity.pdbx_description
1 polymer ?
#
loop_
_entity_poly.entity_id
_entity_poly.type
_entity_poly.pdbx_seq_one_letter_code
_entity_poly.pdbx_strand_id
1 'polypeptide(L)'
;MRRGTLALTLALVLLLGYGAGSVARDIISESGEMSQVSGLLGKAVKNPQGEDLGRITGFVTGPEGRVAFAVLRYWVSDDTQKEVAVPFGALSCEGENCVLSASRETLDSAQISVSKDDLTEPKVAEDIYRYFGIQPYWTEEEPKK
;
A
#
# COMPACT_ATOMS: atom_id res chain seq x y z
N MET A 1 19.35 -67.76 26.24
CA MET A 1 20.67 -67.27 25.75
C MET A 1 20.68 -67.36 24.22
N ARG A 2 21.15 -66.28 23.56
CA ARG A 2 21.42 -66.07 22.11
C ARG A 2 20.17 -65.89 21.21
N ARG A 3 19.75 -64.66 20.88
CA ARG A 3 20.30 -63.60 20.00
C ARG A 3 20.28 -63.95 18.50
N GLY A 4 19.48 -63.19 17.75
CA GLY A 4 19.53 -63.05 16.29
C GLY A 4 18.67 -61.85 15.87
N THR A 5 19.31 -60.70 15.72
CA THR A 5 18.72 -59.43 15.26
C THR A 5 18.71 -59.31 13.73
N LEU A 6 17.72 -58.57 13.22
CA LEU A 6 17.73 -57.71 12.02
C LEU A 6 17.60 -58.33 10.61
N ALA A 7 16.42 -58.15 10.01
CA ALA A 7 16.20 -57.70 8.63
C ALA A 7 14.77 -57.09 8.59
N LEU A 8 14.61 -55.81 8.92
CA LEU A 8 14.66 -54.64 8.04
C LEU A 8 13.52 -54.61 7.00
N THR A 9 12.65 -53.62 7.21
CA THR A 9 11.79 -52.88 6.27
C THR A 9 10.50 -53.51 5.71
N LEU A 10 9.49 -52.63 5.66
CA LEU A 10 8.30 -52.62 4.81
C LEU A 10 7.00 -53.19 5.40
N ALA A 11 6.34 -52.40 6.26
CA ALA A 11 4.90 -52.11 6.14
C ALA A 11 4.47 -51.07 7.19
N LEU A 12 5.17 -49.93 7.25
CA LEU A 12 4.74 -48.74 7.99
C LEU A 12 3.68 -47.95 7.17
N VAL A 13 2.66 -48.64 6.65
CA VAL A 13 1.57 -47.99 5.87
C VAL A 13 0.22 -48.62 6.19
N LEU A 14 -0.09 -48.77 7.49
CA LEU A 14 -1.45 -49.07 7.95
C LEU A 14 -1.83 -48.20 9.16
N LEU A 15 -1.40 -46.95 9.14
CA LEU A 15 -1.91 -45.86 10.00
C LEU A 15 -2.42 -44.68 9.15
N LEU A 16 -3.04 -44.96 8.00
CA LEU A 16 -3.85 -43.97 7.26
C LEU A 16 -5.35 -44.19 7.53
N GLY A 17 -5.66 -44.45 8.80
CA GLY A 17 -7.00 -44.51 9.35
C GLY A 17 -7.20 -43.42 10.40
N TYR A 18 -7.07 -42.15 10.00
CA TYR A 18 -7.64 -41.02 10.75
C TYR A 18 -8.62 -40.32 9.80
N GLY A 19 -9.88 -40.72 9.94
CA GLY A 19 -11.00 -39.98 9.36
C GLY A 19 -11.29 -38.70 10.15
N ALA A 20 -12.11 -37.87 9.52
CA ALA A 20 -12.76 -36.67 10.03
C ALA A 20 -11.77 -35.55 10.42
N GLY A 21 -11.56 -34.55 9.56
CA GLY A 21 -12.60 -33.59 9.23
C GLY A 21 -12.34 -32.31 10.04
N SER A 22 -12.46 -31.17 9.37
CA SER A 22 -12.31 -29.81 9.91
C SER A 22 -10.95 -29.41 10.46
N VAL A 23 -10.02 -29.06 9.56
CA VAL A 23 -9.38 -27.73 9.63
C VAL A 23 -9.12 -27.25 8.19
N ALA A 24 -10.19 -27.13 7.39
CA ALA A 24 -10.20 -26.12 6.34
C ALA A 24 -10.35 -24.77 7.07
N ARG A 25 -9.24 -24.27 7.61
CA ARG A 25 -9.18 -22.91 8.15
C ARG A 25 -9.13 -21.99 6.95
N ASP A 26 -10.32 -21.53 6.57
CA ASP A 26 -10.62 -20.28 5.90
C ASP A 26 -9.39 -19.54 5.36
N ILE A 27 -8.98 -19.89 4.13
CA ILE A 27 -8.41 -18.89 3.23
C ILE A 27 -9.61 -18.14 2.65
N ILE A 28 -10.31 -17.41 3.50
CA ILE A 28 -11.10 -16.27 3.03
C ILE A 28 -10.06 -15.18 2.91
N SER A 29 -9.51 -15.05 1.69
CA SER A 29 -8.89 -13.81 1.26
C SER A 29 -9.87 -12.71 1.66
N GLU A 30 -9.48 -11.88 2.62
CA GLU A 30 -10.22 -10.68 3.02
C GLU A 30 -10.52 -9.94 1.72
N SER A 31 -11.77 -10.05 1.29
CA SER A 31 -12.24 -9.51 0.02
C SER A 31 -12.01 -8.01 0.08
N GLY A 32 -11.29 -7.45 -0.89
CA GLY A 32 -11.01 -6.01 -0.94
C GLY A 32 -12.26 -5.19 -0.66
N GLU A 33 -12.40 -4.75 0.58
CA GLU A 33 -13.53 -3.96 1.01
C GLU A 33 -13.40 -2.62 0.30
N MET A 34 -14.34 -2.35 -0.61
CA MET A 34 -14.39 -1.08 -1.31
C MET A 34 -14.80 -0.01 -0.31
N SER A 35 -13.86 0.85 0.07
CA SER A 35 -14.12 2.00 0.92
C SER A 35 -14.36 3.26 0.08
N GLN A 36 -15.17 4.17 0.59
CA GLN A 36 -15.33 5.48 -0.04
C GLN A 36 -14.03 6.28 0.11
N VAL A 37 -13.59 6.92 -0.97
CA VAL A 37 -12.41 7.81 -0.96
C VAL A 37 -12.60 8.95 0.06
N SER A 38 -13.83 9.44 0.26
CA SER A 38 -14.15 10.43 1.29
C SER A 38 -13.78 9.97 2.71
N GLY A 39 -13.85 8.67 2.99
CA GLY A 39 -13.45 8.08 4.26
C GLY A 39 -11.95 8.16 4.54
N LEU A 40 -11.12 8.47 3.54
CA LEU A 40 -9.69 8.66 3.69
C LEU A 40 -9.32 10.08 4.15
N LEU A 41 -10.21 11.07 4.01
CA LEU A 41 -9.96 12.44 4.47
C LEU A 41 -9.73 12.47 5.98
N GLY A 42 -8.66 13.13 6.41
CA GLY A 42 -8.26 13.27 7.81
C GLY A 42 -7.49 12.07 8.39
N LYS A 43 -7.42 10.93 7.67
CA LYS A 43 -6.61 9.78 8.11
C LYS A 43 -5.13 10.18 8.23
N ALA A 44 -4.48 9.63 9.25
CA ALA A 44 -3.05 9.79 9.43
C ALA A 44 -2.30 8.93 8.41
N VAL A 45 -1.22 9.47 7.85
CA VAL A 45 -0.29 8.76 6.99
C VAL A 45 0.99 8.56 7.76
N LYS A 46 1.48 7.32 7.80
CA LYS A 46 2.73 6.98 8.47
C LYS A 46 3.68 6.28 7.52
N ASN A 47 4.97 6.28 7.82
CA ASN A 47 5.89 5.37 7.15
C ASN A 47 5.87 3.97 7.80
N PRO A 48 6.52 2.95 7.20
CA PRO A 48 6.60 1.61 7.78
C PRO A 48 7.27 1.56 9.17
N GLN A 49 8.04 2.58 9.54
CA GLN A 49 8.66 2.72 10.86
C GLN A 49 7.72 3.37 11.89
N GLY A 50 6.52 3.77 11.49
CA GLY A 50 5.52 4.41 12.35
C GLY A 50 5.69 5.92 12.52
N GLU A 51 6.62 6.55 11.80
CA GLU A 51 6.80 8.01 11.75
C GLU A 51 5.56 8.67 11.13
N ASP A 52 5.11 9.79 11.71
CA ASP A 52 3.97 10.56 11.20
C ASP A 52 4.38 11.42 10.00
N LEU A 53 3.76 11.14 8.86
CA LEU A 53 3.95 11.87 7.60
C LEU A 53 2.84 12.90 7.34
N GLY A 54 1.86 13.02 8.24
CA GLY A 54 0.79 13.99 8.18
C GLY A 54 -0.60 13.38 7.98
N ARG A 55 -1.51 14.17 7.42
CA ARG A 55 -2.90 13.78 7.21
C ARG A 55 -3.36 14.05 5.79
N ILE A 56 -4.23 13.20 5.28
CA ILE A 56 -4.87 13.42 3.98
C ILE A 56 -5.85 14.59 4.09
N THR A 57 -5.65 15.66 3.32
CA THR A 57 -6.53 16.85 3.29
C THR A 57 -7.33 16.97 2.00
N GLY A 58 -6.99 16.22 0.96
CA GLY A 58 -7.68 16.29 -0.31
C GLY A 58 -7.18 15.27 -1.33
N PHE A 59 -7.77 15.36 -2.51
CA PHE A 59 -7.46 14.52 -3.65
C PHE A 59 -7.42 15.36 -4.93
N VAL A 60 -6.62 14.92 -5.88
CA VAL A 60 -6.56 15.49 -7.22
C VAL A 60 -6.86 14.40 -8.23
N THR A 61 -7.83 14.67 -9.09
CA THR A 61 -8.24 13.78 -10.17
C THR A 61 -7.33 14.00 -11.39
N GLY A 62 -6.92 12.90 -12.03
CA GLY A 62 -6.17 12.91 -13.28
C GLY A 62 -7.03 12.47 -14.47
N PRO A 63 -6.39 11.93 -15.53
CA PRO A 63 -7.07 11.40 -16.71
C PRO A 63 -8.21 10.43 -16.34
N GLU A 64 -9.27 10.47 -17.14
CA GLU A 64 -10.46 9.62 -16.98
C GLU A 64 -11.18 9.75 -15.62
N GLY A 65 -10.90 10.81 -14.87
CA GLY A 65 -11.52 11.06 -13.57
C GLY A 65 -10.99 10.18 -12.43
N ARG A 66 -9.91 9.41 -12.65
CA ARG A 66 -9.29 8.59 -11.60
C ARG A 66 -8.53 9.49 -10.62
N VAL A 67 -8.46 9.10 -9.35
CA VAL A 67 -7.66 9.83 -8.35
C VAL A 67 -6.19 9.65 -8.67
N ALA A 68 -5.51 10.74 -9.04
CA ALA A 68 -4.08 10.72 -9.35
C ALA A 68 -3.23 10.94 -8.10
N PHE A 69 -3.64 11.84 -7.21
CA PHE A 69 -2.89 12.19 -6.01
C PHE A 69 -3.78 12.29 -4.78
N ALA A 70 -3.23 11.92 -3.63
CA ALA A 70 -3.69 12.40 -2.34
C ALA A 70 -2.84 13.62 -1.94
N VAL A 71 -3.47 14.59 -1.30
CA VAL A 71 -2.78 15.75 -0.72
C VAL A 71 -2.56 15.48 0.76
N LEU A 72 -1.31 15.48 1.19
CA LEU A 72 -0.92 15.31 2.59
C LEU A 72 -0.54 16.66 3.18
N ARG A 73 -1.14 17.00 4.33
CA ARG A 73 -0.76 18.16 5.12
C ARG A 73 -0.01 17.74 6.38
N TYR A 74 1.10 18.41 6.65
CA TYR A 74 1.97 18.08 7.76
C TYR A 74 2.69 19.31 8.32
N TRP A 75 3.16 19.21 9.56
CA TRP A 75 3.87 20.29 10.27
C TRP A 75 5.38 20.23 10.04
N VAL A 76 5.96 21.20 9.35
CA VAL A 76 7.43 21.30 9.15
C VAL A 76 8.11 21.95 10.35
N SER A 77 7.39 22.84 11.04
CA SER A 77 7.78 23.49 12.29
C SER A 77 6.54 23.75 13.13
N ASP A 78 6.70 24.27 14.35
CA ASP A 78 5.59 24.48 15.30
C ASP A 78 4.44 25.36 14.74
N ASP A 79 4.77 26.34 13.90
CA ASP A 79 3.79 27.28 13.32
C ASP A 79 3.60 27.15 11.80
N THR A 80 4.30 26.21 11.14
CA THR A 80 4.29 26.11 9.67
C THR A 80 3.83 24.73 9.21
N GLN A 81 2.69 24.70 8.51
CA GLN A 81 2.24 23.53 7.77
C GLN A 81 2.60 23.63 6.29
N LYS A 82 2.86 22.47 5.68
CA LYS A 82 2.99 22.32 4.23
C LYS A 82 2.02 21.26 3.72
N GLU A 83 1.70 21.37 2.44
CA GLU A 83 0.98 20.34 1.70
C GLU A 83 1.87 19.76 0.60
N VAL A 84 1.79 18.44 0.42
CA VAL A 84 2.51 17.69 -0.61
C VAL A 84 1.54 16.76 -1.32
N ALA A 85 1.64 16.65 -2.64
CA ALA A 85 0.91 15.64 -3.40
C ALA A 85 1.71 14.34 -3.44
N VAL A 86 1.04 13.23 -3.15
CA VAL A 86 1.61 11.88 -3.25
C VAL A 86 0.77 11.07 -4.24
N PRO A 87 1.39 10.26 -5.12
CA PRO A 87 0.65 9.38 -6.01
C PRO A 87 -0.33 8.53 -5.20
N PHE A 88 -1.59 8.46 -5.62
CA PHE A 88 -2.61 7.75 -4.85
C PHE A 88 -2.27 6.25 -4.70
N GLY A 89 -1.71 5.66 -5.75
CA GLY A 89 -1.22 4.27 -5.73
C GLY A 89 0.01 4.02 -4.85
N ALA A 90 0.63 5.06 -4.27
CA ALA A 90 1.71 4.92 -3.30
C ALA A 90 1.22 4.60 -1.88
N LEU A 91 -0.07 4.83 -1.62
CA LEU A 91 -0.68 4.70 -0.30
C LEU A 91 -1.29 3.31 -0.14
N SER A 92 -0.97 2.65 0.97
CA SER A 92 -1.74 1.52 1.47
C SER A 92 -2.57 1.96 2.67
N CYS A 93 -3.90 1.96 2.54
CA CYS A 93 -4.80 2.41 3.60
C CYS A 93 -5.57 1.22 4.17
N GLU A 94 -5.28 0.86 5.43
CA GLU A 94 -5.93 -0.23 6.15
C GLU A 94 -6.48 0.28 7.49
N GLY A 95 -7.76 0.02 7.74
CA GLY A 95 -8.43 0.50 8.95
C GLY A 95 -8.40 2.03 9.09
N GLU A 96 -7.80 2.55 10.16
CA GLU A 96 -7.80 3.99 10.49
C GLU A 96 -6.61 4.78 9.93
N ASN A 97 -5.55 4.11 9.45
CA ASN A 97 -4.32 4.75 9.02
C ASN A 97 -3.96 4.39 7.58
N CYS A 98 -3.14 5.21 6.96
CA CYS A 98 -2.49 4.90 5.70
C CYS A 98 -0.97 4.80 5.90
N VAL A 99 -0.33 3.99 5.07
CA VAL A 99 1.11 3.78 5.03
C VAL A 99 1.64 4.29 3.69
N LEU A 100 2.71 5.09 3.76
CA LEU A 100 3.49 5.54 2.60
C LEU A 100 4.94 5.13 2.81
N SER A 101 5.53 4.43 1.84
CA SER A 101 6.94 4.02 1.90
C SER A 101 7.87 5.17 1.50
N ALA A 102 7.89 6.24 2.30
CA ALA A 102 8.75 7.41 2.15
C ALA A 102 9.22 7.89 3.53
N SER A 103 10.37 8.58 3.59
CA SER A 103 10.81 9.23 4.82
C SER A 103 10.24 10.64 4.92
N ARG A 104 10.29 11.22 6.11
CA ARG A 104 9.92 12.62 6.26
C ARG A 104 10.81 13.57 5.45
N GLU A 105 12.11 13.27 5.40
CA GLU A 105 13.07 14.00 4.58
C GLU A 105 12.72 13.95 3.08
N THR A 106 12.17 12.83 2.58
CA THR A 106 11.65 12.74 1.21
C THR A 106 10.52 13.74 0.98
N LEU A 107 9.59 13.90 1.92
CA LEU A 107 8.51 14.88 1.79
C LEU A 107 9.00 16.33 1.87
N ASP A 108 9.99 16.60 2.73
CA ASP A 108 10.54 17.95 2.87
C ASP A 108 11.46 18.36 1.71
N SER A 109 12.17 17.39 1.13
CA SER A 109 13.03 17.57 -0.05
C SER A 109 12.25 17.56 -1.35
N ALA A 110 11.07 16.95 -1.34
CA ALA A 110 10.14 17.08 -2.44
C ALA A 110 9.84 18.58 -2.60
N GLN A 111 10.37 19.18 -3.67
CA GLN A 111 9.94 20.50 -4.13
C GLN A 111 8.46 20.51 -4.58
N ILE A 112 7.75 19.40 -4.33
CA ILE A 112 6.33 19.12 -4.55
C ILE A 112 5.51 19.83 -3.46
N SER A 113 5.81 21.10 -3.18
CA SER A 113 4.84 22.00 -2.54
C SER A 113 3.90 22.44 -3.64
N VAL A 114 2.81 21.72 -3.81
CA VAL A 114 1.97 21.87 -5.00
C VAL A 114 0.84 22.83 -4.71
N SER A 115 0.87 23.97 -5.38
CA SER A 115 -0.38 24.67 -5.60
C SER A 115 -1.27 23.78 -6.48
N LYS A 116 -2.59 23.88 -6.33
CA LYS A 116 -3.52 23.09 -7.16
C LYS A 116 -3.30 23.31 -8.66
N ASP A 117 -2.76 24.47 -9.03
CA ASP A 117 -2.52 24.86 -10.41
C ASP A 117 -1.32 24.10 -11.01
N ASP A 118 -0.25 23.84 -10.23
CA ASP A 118 0.94 23.13 -10.75
C ASP A 118 0.62 21.65 -11.10
N LEU A 119 -0.38 21.04 -10.44
CA LEU A 119 -0.82 19.67 -10.71
C LEU A 119 -1.61 19.52 -12.01
N THR A 120 -1.95 20.62 -12.68
CA THR A 120 -2.62 20.59 -13.99
C THR A 120 -1.63 20.41 -15.14
N GLU A 121 -0.33 20.60 -14.91
CA GLU A 121 0.71 20.37 -15.89
C GLU A 121 1.08 18.87 -15.95
N PRO A 122 0.88 18.18 -17.08
CA PRO A 122 1.12 16.73 -17.18
C PRO A 122 2.56 16.34 -16.81
N LYS A 123 3.53 17.16 -17.19
CA LYS A 123 4.94 16.93 -16.88
C LYS A 123 5.23 16.98 -15.38
N VAL A 124 4.64 17.94 -14.66
CA VAL A 124 4.78 18.07 -13.21
C VAL A 124 4.19 16.83 -12.54
N ALA A 125 2.99 16.40 -12.96
CA ALA A 125 2.37 15.20 -12.45
C ALA A 125 3.24 13.95 -12.65
N GLU A 126 3.81 13.76 -13.85
CA GLU A 126 4.71 12.64 -14.14
C GLU A 126 6.01 12.69 -13.34
N ASP A 127 6.58 13.88 -13.14
CA ASP A 127 7.80 14.07 -12.35
C ASP A 127 7.58 13.69 -10.88
N ILE A 128 6.40 14.00 -10.31
CA ILE A 128 5.99 13.57 -8.97
C ILE A 128 5.93 12.04 -8.90
N TYR A 129 5.25 11.39 -9.85
CA TYR A 129 5.18 9.92 -9.91
C TYR A 129 6.58 9.28 -9.96
N ARG A 130 7.46 9.82 -10.82
CA ARG A 130 8.84 9.34 -10.95
C ARG A 130 9.66 9.57 -9.67
N TYR A 131 9.45 10.67 -8.97
CA TYR A 131 10.09 10.96 -7.69
C TYR A 131 9.77 9.89 -6.64
N PHE A 132 8.53 9.40 -6.62
CA PHE A 132 8.10 8.29 -5.75
C PHE A 132 8.42 6.90 -6.33
N GLY A 133 9.06 6.80 -7.50
CA GLY A 133 9.39 5.53 -8.13
C GLY A 133 8.18 4.74 -8.65
N ILE A 134 7.06 5.42 -8.91
CA ILE A 134 5.80 4.82 -9.36
C ILE A 134 5.56 5.19 -10.81
N GLN A 135 5.17 4.22 -11.64
CA GLN A 135 4.75 4.50 -13.00
C GLN A 135 3.39 5.21 -12.99
N PRO A 136 3.22 6.35 -13.70
CA PRO A 136 1.92 6.97 -13.83
C PRO A 136 0.94 6.02 -14.55
N TYR A 137 -0.21 5.75 -13.94
CA TYR A 137 -1.17 4.77 -14.46
C TYR A 137 -1.66 5.10 -15.88
N TRP A 138 -1.65 6.37 -16.29
CA TRP A 138 -2.07 6.82 -17.62
C TRP A 138 -0.99 6.64 -18.69
N THR A 139 0.20 6.18 -18.31
CA THR A 139 1.28 5.78 -19.23
C THR A 139 1.38 4.27 -19.36
N GLU A 140 0.54 3.52 -18.65
CA GLU A 140 0.35 2.09 -18.90
C GLU A 140 -0.27 1.93 -20.29
N GLU A 141 0.37 1.19 -21.18
CA GLU A 141 -0.26 0.87 -22.45
C GLU A 141 -1.49 0.00 -22.18
N GLU A 142 -2.68 0.51 -22.54
CA GLU A 142 -3.92 -0.26 -22.44
C GLU A 142 -3.73 -1.63 -23.11
N PRO A 143 -4.03 -2.75 -22.43
CA PRO A 143 -4.00 -4.05 -23.06
C PRO A 143 -4.97 -4.02 -24.24
N LYS A 144 -4.44 -4.24 -25.45
CA LYS A 144 -5.24 -4.33 -26.68
C LYS A 144 -6.36 -5.36 -26.44
N LYS A 145 -7.61 -4.88 -26.40
CA LYS A 145 -8.81 -5.72 -26.32
C LYS A 145 -8.98 -6.56 -27.58
#